data_AF-A0A7X8AVA2-F1
#
_entry.id   AF-A0A7X8AVA2-F1
#
_cell.length_a   1.000
_cell.length_b   1.000
_cell.length_c   1.000
_cell.angle_alpha   90.00
_cell.angle_beta   90.00
_cell.angle_gamma   90.00
#
_symmetry.space_group_name_H-M   'P 1'
#
loop_
_entity.id
_entity.type
_entity.pdbx_description
1 polymer ?
#
loop_
_entity_poly.entity_id
_entity_poly.type
_entity_poly.pdbx_seq_one_letter_code
_entity_poly.pdbx_strand_id
1 'polypeptide(L)'
;YKRNKIIESDKIDSFFTRDDQINKRFIVSDNKYEVMGTKSIRMSDVLGSNDTRCITVPVASNIFKAAGGGQNFVHGGSSPQEILIPVVQVKTIRGYRESQNVKISLISMLPKTTSLLINLDFVQQEAISDVIKPTTYKISFIDESGETISNEEIHLANSKEKESAKRIFKLRFNLKNQKYRRDKKYYLVATDTATGMEAFRHEVIIDIAFADDFGFDI
;
A
#
# COMPACT_ATOMS: atom_id res chain seq x y z
N TYR A 1 -17.46 32.29 13.43
CA TYR A 1 -16.80 33.29 12.55
C TYR A 1 -17.83 34.35 12.16
N LYS A 2 -17.63 35.63 12.52
CA LYS A 2 -18.56 36.74 12.24
C LYS A 2 -17.77 37.83 11.51
N ARG A 3 -18.23 38.24 10.31
CA ARG A 3 -17.57 39.30 9.50
C ARG A 3 -17.92 40.71 9.96
N ASN A 4 -18.94 40.86 10.82
CA ASN A 4 -19.42 42.16 11.26
C ASN A 4 -18.60 42.69 12.44
N LYS A 5 -18.45 44.01 12.50
CA LYS A 5 -17.80 44.72 13.61
C LYS A 5 -18.46 44.37 14.94
N ILE A 6 -17.64 44.07 15.96
CA ILE A 6 -18.12 43.77 17.32
C ILE A 6 -18.55 45.09 17.98
N ILE A 7 -19.78 45.12 18.50
CA ILE A 7 -20.35 46.28 19.21
C ILE A 7 -19.86 46.33 20.66
N GLU A 8 -19.86 47.50 21.30
CA GLU A 8 -19.35 47.66 22.67
C GLU A 8 -20.07 46.78 23.70
N SER A 9 -21.37 46.53 23.53
CA SER A 9 -22.14 45.63 24.42
C SER A 9 -21.68 44.17 24.38
N ASP A 10 -20.99 43.76 23.32
CA ASP A 10 -20.45 42.42 23.16
C ASP A 10 -19.02 42.31 23.75
N LYS A 11 -18.51 43.37 24.37
CA LYS A 11 -17.18 43.40 24.99
C LYS A 11 -17.29 43.35 26.50
N ILE A 12 -16.57 42.41 27.09
CA ILE A 12 -16.46 42.24 28.53
C ILE A 12 -15.31 43.12 29.02
N ASP A 13 -15.58 43.94 30.02
CA ASP A 13 -14.61 44.86 30.61
C ASP A 13 -13.41 44.14 31.24
N SER A 14 -12.33 44.88 31.45
CA SER A 14 -11.10 44.34 32.03
C SER A 14 -11.28 44.09 33.53
N PHE A 15 -11.27 42.82 33.94
CA PHE A 15 -11.32 42.36 35.34
C PHE A 15 -10.06 41.57 35.76
N PHE A 16 -9.15 41.35 34.81
CA PHE A 16 -7.91 40.58 34.93
C PHE A 16 -6.75 41.45 35.41
N THR A 17 -5.71 40.82 35.97
CA THR A 17 -4.53 41.50 36.52
C THR A 17 -3.36 41.52 35.52
N ARG A 18 -2.25 42.19 35.89
CA ARG A 18 -1.05 42.25 35.04
C ARG A 18 -0.30 40.93 34.94
N ASP A 19 -0.49 40.04 35.91
CA ASP A 19 0.17 38.73 35.97
C ASP A 19 -0.56 37.69 35.10
N ASP A 20 -1.76 38.03 34.62
CA ASP A 20 -2.57 37.18 33.76
C ASP A 20 -2.06 37.18 32.32
N GLN A 21 -2.13 36.01 31.68
CA GLN A 21 -1.94 35.93 30.23
C GLN A 21 -3.27 36.25 29.54
N ILE A 22 -3.35 37.47 29.01
CA ILE A 22 -4.58 38.01 28.46
C ILE A 22 -4.59 37.87 26.94
N ASN A 23 -5.59 37.16 26.45
CA ASN A 23 -6.02 37.18 25.05
C ASN A 23 -7.43 37.77 24.97
N LYS A 24 -7.85 38.21 23.78
CA LYS A 24 -9.23 38.69 23.54
C LYS A 24 -10.30 37.60 23.74
N ARG A 25 -9.90 36.33 23.73
CA ARG A 25 -10.80 35.17 23.76
C ARG A 25 -10.50 34.14 24.86
N PHE A 26 -9.44 34.35 25.63
CA PHE A 26 -9.17 33.56 26.82
C PHE A 26 -8.27 34.36 27.76
N ILE A 27 -8.33 34.03 29.03
CA ILE A 27 -7.42 34.51 30.05
C ILE A 27 -6.89 33.27 30.77
N VAL A 28 -5.58 33.14 30.88
CA VAL A 28 -4.95 32.14 31.75
C VAL A 28 -4.44 32.85 33.00
N SER A 29 -4.87 32.39 34.16
CA SER A 29 -4.58 33.02 35.45
C SER A 29 -4.48 32.00 36.56
N ASP A 30 -3.71 32.29 37.61
CA ASP A 30 -3.80 31.58 38.90
C ASP A 30 -5.11 31.88 39.64
N ASN A 31 -5.77 32.99 39.29
CA ASN A 31 -7.06 33.39 39.86
C ASN A 31 -8.23 32.74 39.11
N LYS A 32 -9.27 32.40 39.87
CA LYS A 32 -10.56 31.99 39.31
C LYS A 32 -11.45 33.23 39.18
N TYR A 33 -11.82 33.59 37.95
CA TYR A 33 -12.76 34.68 37.70
C TYR A 33 -14.18 34.17 37.51
N GLU A 34 -15.15 34.83 38.14
CA GLU A 34 -16.58 34.57 37.95
C GLU A 34 -17.25 35.86 37.48
N VAL A 35 -17.30 36.04 36.16
CA VAL A 35 -17.79 37.26 35.51
C VAL A 35 -18.93 36.90 34.57
N MET A 36 -19.95 37.75 34.51
CA MET A 36 -21.08 37.53 33.61
C MET A 36 -20.59 37.43 32.16
N GLY A 37 -21.10 36.42 31.44
CA GLY A 37 -20.71 36.19 30.05
C GLY A 37 -19.36 35.47 29.89
N THR A 38 -18.77 34.93 30.96
CA THR A 38 -17.59 34.07 30.89
C THR A 38 -17.86 32.67 31.45
N LYS A 39 -16.97 31.74 31.11
CA LYS A 39 -16.85 30.43 31.74
C LYS A 39 -15.40 30.20 32.11
N SER A 40 -15.20 29.69 33.32
CA SER A 40 -13.87 29.43 33.87
C SER A 40 -13.72 27.95 34.16
N ILE A 41 -12.63 27.37 33.69
CA ILE A 41 -12.31 25.95 33.82
C ILE A 41 -10.90 25.83 34.37
N ARG A 42 -10.70 24.98 35.39
CA ARG A 42 -9.36 24.71 35.90
C ARG A 42 -8.61 23.78 34.95
N MET A 43 -7.34 24.07 34.68
CA MET A 43 -6.52 23.27 33.76
C MET A 43 -6.38 21.82 34.22
N SER A 44 -6.23 21.59 35.52
CA SER A 44 -6.18 20.23 36.10
C SER A 44 -7.39 19.37 35.74
N ASP A 45 -8.58 19.96 35.68
CA ASP A 45 -9.84 19.23 35.48
C ASP A 45 -9.97 18.70 34.04
N VAL A 46 -9.31 19.38 33.09
CA VAL A 46 -9.35 19.03 31.66
C VAL A 46 -8.15 18.17 31.26
N LEU A 47 -6.96 18.51 31.76
CA LEU A 47 -5.71 17.90 31.32
C LEU A 47 -5.23 16.75 32.22
N GLY A 48 -5.86 16.52 33.38
CA GLY A 48 -5.39 15.55 34.36
C GLY A 48 -3.99 15.88 34.90
N SER A 49 -3.63 17.16 34.91
CA SER A 49 -2.34 17.67 35.36
C SER A 49 -2.43 18.31 36.76
N ASN A 50 -1.27 18.61 37.36
CA ASN A 50 -1.19 19.36 38.62
C ASN A 50 -1.23 20.89 38.41
N ASP A 51 -1.65 21.35 37.22
CA ASP A 51 -1.71 22.79 36.92
C ASP A 51 -2.91 23.43 37.60
N THR A 52 -2.64 24.32 38.55
CA THR A 52 -3.66 24.99 39.37
C THR A 52 -4.32 26.17 38.68
N ARG A 53 -3.80 26.61 37.53
CA ARG A 53 -4.31 27.76 36.79
C ARG A 53 -5.69 27.49 36.21
N CYS A 54 -6.43 28.57 36.03
CA CYS A 54 -7.73 28.60 35.40
C CYS A 54 -7.65 29.25 34.01
N ILE A 55 -8.41 28.70 33.07
CA ILE A 55 -8.69 29.31 31.78
C ILE A 55 -10.09 29.90 31.85
N THR A 56 -10.20 31.22 31.65
CA THR A 56 -11.47 31.94 31.54
C THR A 56 -11.72 32.31 30.08
N VAL A 57 -12.83 31.86 29.51
CA VAL A 57 -13.24 32.14 28.13
C VAL A 57 -14.56 32.91 28.10
N PRO A 58 -14.77 33.83 27.14
CA PRO A 58 -16.07 34.43 26.93
C PRO A 58 -17.06 33.43 26.32
N VAL A 59 -18.34 33.59 26.65
CA VAL A 59 -19.45 32.82 26.10
C VAL A 59 -19.95 33.50 24.81
N ALA A 60 -20.44 32.69 23.87
CA ALA A 60 -20.99 33.15 22.60
C ALA A 60 -19.98 34.00 21.78
N SER A 61 -20.41 35.15 21.27
CA SER A 61 -19.57 36.00 20.43
C SER A 61 -18.73 37.02 21.21
N ASN A 62 -18.80 37.05 22.54
CA ASN A 62 -18.21 38.11 23.36
C ASN A 62 -16.67 38.07 23.37
N ILE A 63 -16.03 39.21 23.59
CA ILE A 63 -14.57 39.34 23.67
C ILE A 63 -14.14 40.10 24.92
N PHE A 64 -12.94 39.86 25.42
CA PHE A 64 -12.33 40.69 26.45
C PHE A 64 -11.78 41.99 25.87
N LYS A 65 -11.99 43.11 26.58
CA LYS A 65 -11.32 44.39 26.28
C LYS A 65 -9.84 44.29 26.65
N ALA A 66 -8.99 43.97 25.67
CA ALA A 66 -7.54 43.90 25.81
C ALA A 66 -6.84 44.89 24.86
N ALA A 67 -5.68 45.40 25.28
CA ALA A 67 -4.89 46.35 24.48
C ALA A 67 -4.31 45.70 23.20
N GLY A 68 -4.22 46.46 22.09
CA GLY A 68 -3.64 46.01 20.81
C GLY A 68 -4.60 45.93 19.61
N GLY A 69 -4.07 46.09 18.39
CA GLY A 69 -4.81 46.30 17.13
C GLY A 69 -5.72 45.16 16.66
N GLY A 70 -6.77 45.51 15.90
CA GLY A 70 -7.75 44.63 15.25
C GLY A 70 -8.77 43.98 16.20
N GLN A 71 -9.98 44.53 16.29
CA GLN A 71 -11.08 43.96 17.13
C GLN A 71 -12.15 43.21 16.33
N ASN A 72 -11.94 43.05 15.02
CA ASN A 72 -12.96 42.53 14.09
C ASN A 72 -12.74 41.07 13.68
N PHE A 73 -11.61 40.45 14.05
CA PHE A 73 -11.31 39.05 13.71
C PHE A 73 -10.58 38.40 14.88
N VAL A 74 -11.32 37.64 15.68
CA VAL A 74 -10.77 36.90 16.82
C VAL A 74 -11.29 35.46 16.82
N HIS A 75 -10.34 34.55 16.64
CA HIS A 75 -10.47 33.12 16.93
C HIS A 75 -10.09 32.86 18.40
N GLY A 76 -10.70 31.85 19.00
CA GLY A 76 -10.68 31.53 20.42
C GLY A 76 -12.06 31.73 21.06
N GLY A 77 -12.28 31.07 22.20
CA GLY A 77 -13.50 31.20 23.02
C GLY A 77 -14.00 29.85 23.49
N SER A 78 -15.31 29.77 23.71
CA SER A 78 -16.00 28.54 24.14
C SER A 78 -16.46 27.64 22.98
N SER A 79 -15.98 27.88 21.75
CA SER A 79 -16.44 27.08 20.61
C SER A 79 -15.88 25.64 20.68
N PRO A 80 -16.67 24.61 20.34
CA PRO A 80 -16.19 23.24 20.35
C PRO A 80 -14.93 23.02 19.50
N GLN A 81 -14.80 23.75 18.38
CA GLN A 81 -13.63 23.66 17.50
C GLN A 81 -12.33 24.15 18.17
N GLU A 82 -12.43 24.99 19.21
CA GLU A 82 -11.29 25.58 19.91
C GLU A 82 -10.98 24.86 21.23
N ILE A 83 -11.95 24.12 21.79
CA ILE A 83 -11.81 23.37 23.05
C ILE A 83 -11.54 21.87 22.80
N LEU A 84 -12.07 21.29 21.72
CA LEU A 84 -11.93 19.85 21.43
C LEU A 84 -10.73 19.60 20.53
N ILE A 85 -9.74 18.86 21.04
CA ILE A 85 -8.66 18.29 20.22
C ILE A 85 -9.07 16.85 19.85
N PRO A 86 -9.43 16.56 18.59
CA PRO A 86 -9.76 15.21 18.19
C PRO A 86 -8.49 14.34 18.21
N VAL A 87 -8.50 13.29 19.02
CA VAL A 87 -7.46 12.25 18.99
C VAL A 87 -7.90 11.16 18.02
N VAL A 88 -7.19 11.03 16.91
CA VAL A 88 -7.44 9.96 15.94
C VAL A 88 -6.57 8.76 16.30
N GLN A 89 -7.19 7.70 16.83
CA GLN A 89 -6.51 6.42 17.02
C GLN A 89 -6.59 5.59 15.74
N VAL A 90 -5.49 5.51 15.00
CA VAL A 90 -5.39 4.66 13.81
C VAL A 90 -4.86 3.29 14.22
N LYS A 91 -5.71 2.26 14.13
CA LYS A 91 -5.29 0.86 14.23
C LYS A 91 -5.16 0.28 12.83
N THR A 92 -3.96 0.31 12.26
CA THR A 92 -3.64 -0.49 11.08
C THR A 92 -3.51 -1.94 11.52
N ILE A 93 -4.57 -2.72 11.32
CA ILE A 93 -4.41 -4.17 11.23
C ILE A 93 -3.63 -4.38 9.94
N ARG A 94 -2.30 -4.57 10.04
CA ARG A 94 -1.56 -5.26 8.98
C ARG A 94 -2.16 -6.66 8.96
N GLY A 95 -3.27 -6.79 8.22
CA GLY A 95 -3.95 -8.05 8.06
C GLY A 95 -2.91 -9.06 7.63
N TYR A 96 -2.84 -10.17 8.35
CA TYR A 96 -2.20 -11.37 7.88
C TYR A 96 -2.78 -11.66 6.49
N ARG A 97 -2.11 -11.17 5.44
CA ARG A 97 -2.30 -11.64 4.09
C ARG A 97 -1.35 -12.80 3.99
N GLU A 98 -1.93 -13.97 3.81
CA GLU A 98 -1.17 -15.17 3.52
C GLU A 98 -0.18 -14.85 2.41
N SER A 99 1.09 -15.10 2.71
CA SER A 99 2.18 -14.86 1.77
C SER A 99 2.01 -15.82 0.60
N GLN A 100 1.94 -15.32 -0.62
CA GLN A 100 1.79 -16.12 -1.83
C GLN A 100 3.09 -16.15 -2.62
N ASN A 101 3.37 -17.29 -3.24
CA ASN A 101 4.47 -17.43 -4.19
C ASN A 101 4.12 -16.71 -5.50
N VAL A 102 5.10 -16.02 -6.09
CA VAL A 102 4.89 -15.29 -7.33
C VAL A 102 4.63 -16.26 -8.48
N LYS A 103 3.63 -15.97 -9.31
CA LYS A 103 3.26 -16.81 -10.45
C LYS A 103 3.95 -16.36 -11.73
N ILE A 104 4.19 -17.31 -12.63
CA ILE A 104 4.63 -17.06 -14.00
C ILE A 104 3.57 -17.54 -15.00
N SER A 105 3.53 -16.94 -16.18
CA SER A 105 2.67 -17.37 -17.28
C SER A 105 3.37 -17.29 -18.62
N LEU A 106 3.04 -18.20 -19.52
CA LEU A 106 3.50 -18.19 -20.91
C LEU A 106 2.84 -17.04 -21.68
N ILE A 107 3.65 -16.23 -22.39
CA ILE A 107 3.17 -15.19 -23.31
C ILE A 107 3.13 -15.74 -24.74
N SER A 108 4.15 -16.48 -25.15
CA SER A 108 4.24 -16.99 -26.52
C SER A 108 3.09 -17.94 -26.85
N MET A 109 2.49 -17.75 -28.02
CA MET A 109 1.50 -18.68 -28.55
C MET A 109 2.18 -20.01 -28.94
N LEU A 110 1.83 -21.09 -28.25
CA LEU A 110 2.43 -22.41 -28.47
C LEU A 110 1.40 -23.55 -28.59
N PRO A 111 0.44 -23.49 -29.55
CA PRO A 111 -0.44 -24.63 -29.80
C PRO A 111 0.30 -25.77 -30.53
N LYS A 112 1.33 -25.45 -31.33
CA LYS A 112 2.08 -26.40 -32.16
C LYS A 112 3.53 -25.95 -32.32
N THR A 113 4.46 -26.90 -32.41
CA THR A 113 5.85 -26.69 -32.82
C THR A 113 6.29 -27.72 -33.87
N THR A 114 7.12 -27.28 -34.81
CA THR A 114 7.75 -28.12 -35.84
C THR A 114 9.28 -28.12 -35.75
N SER A 115 9.83 -27.50 -34.70
CA SER A 115 11.27 -27.32 -34.47
C SER A 115 11.68 -27.98 -33.15
N LEU A 116 12.88 -28.55 -33.12
CA LEU A 116 13.52 -29.03 -31.88
C LEU A 116 13.95 -27.87 -30.99
N LEU A 117 14.32 -26.73 -31.58
CA LEU A 117 14.71 -25.52 -30.86
C LEU A 117 13.53 -24.55 -30.77
N ILE A 118 13.13 -24.21 -29.55
CA ILE A 118 11.95 -23.38 -29.25
C ILE A 118 12.36 -22.26 -28.30
N ASN A 119 12.04 -21.02 -28.66
CA ASN A 119 12.21 -19.87 -27.77
C ASN A 119 10.82 -19.41 -27.30
N LEU A 120 10.64 -19.25 -26.00
CA LEU A 120 9.37 -18.84 -25.41
C LEU A 120 9.58 -17.67 -24.46
N ASP A 121 8.68 -16.70 -24.56
CA ASP A 121 8.58 -15.57 -23.65
C ASP A 121 7.56 -15.88 -22.57
N PHE A 122 7.94 -15.59 -21.33
CA PHE A 122 7.13 -15.73 -20.13
C PHE A 122 7.09 -14.40 -19.39
N VAL A 123 6.10 -14.24 -18.53
CA VAL A 123 6.00 -13.07 -17.65
C VAL A 123 5.78 -13.49 -16.21
N GLN A 124 6.47 -12.80 -15.30
CA GLN A 124 6.14 -12.83 -13.89
C GLN A 124 4.91 -11.95 -13.64
N GLN A 125 3.82 -12.54 -13.17
CA GLN A 125 2.51 -11.87 -13.11
C GLN A 125 2.52 -10.64 -12.19
N GLU A 126 3.06 -10.80 -10.99
CA GLU A 126 3.08 -9.75 -9.96
C GLU A 126 4.52 -9.35 -9.60
N ALA A 127 4.72 -8.10 -9.20
CA ALA A 127 6.00 -7.66 -8.65
C ALA A 127 6.22 -8.24 -7.24
N ILE A 128 7.46 -8.57 -6.91
CA ILE A 128 7.81 -9.01 -5.55
C ILE A 128 7.48 -7.92 -4.54
N SER A 129 6.85 -8.33 -3.44
CA SER A 129 6.40 -7.44 -2.37
C SER A 129 6.47 -8.14 -1.01
N ASP A 130 5.96 -7.49 0.04
CA ASP A 130 5.91 -8.08 1.37
C ASP A 130 5.04 -9.36 1.42
N VAL A 131 4.05 -9.46 0.53
CA VAL A 131 3.09 -10.58 0.46
C VAL A 131 3.30 -11.50 -0.74
N ILE A 132 4.05 -11.06 -1.77
CA ILE A 132 4.38 -11.88 -2.95
C ILE A 132 5.86 -12.26 -2.88
N LYS A 133 6.16 -13.55 -2.69
CA LYS A 133 7.52 -14.05 -2.50
C LYS A 133 8.15 -14.54 -3.81
N PRO A 134 9.48 -14.40 -3.96
CA PRO A 134 10.21 -14.98 -5.07
C PRO A 134 10.03 -16.50 -5.12
N THR A 135 10.00 -17.05 -6.34
CA THR A 135 9.79 -18.49 -6.56
C THR A 135 10.65 -18.97 -7.71
N THR A 136 11.30 -20.11 -7.51
CA THR A 136 12.11 -20.76 -8.54
C THR A 136 11.26 -21.80 -9.24
N TYR A 137 11.19 -21.70 -10.57
CA TYR A 137 10.45 -22.61 -11.41
C TYR A 137 11.40 -23.47 -12.23
N LYS A 138 11.11 -24.76 -12.30
CA LYS A 138 11.67 -25.68 -13.29
C LYS A 138 10.67 -25.86 -14.42
N ILE A 139 11.08 -25.56 -15.64
CA ILE A 139 10.22 -25.53 -16.82
C ILE A 139 10.79 -26.49 -17.85
N SER A 140 9.96 -27.35 -18.40
CA SER A 140 10.39 -28.33 -19.42
C SER A 140 9.22 -28.85 -20.24
N PHE A 141 9.51 -29.46 -21.37
CA PHE A 141 8.55 -30.26 -22.11
C PHE A 141 8.54 -31.69 -21.58
N ILE A 142 7.35 -32.23 -21.40
CA ILE A 142 7.11 -33.62 -21.01
C ILE A 142 6.16 -34.30 -22.00
N ASP A 143 6.22 -35.62 -22.06
CA ASP A 143 5.23 -36.42 -22.77
C ASP A 143 4.03 -36.82 -21.88
N GLU A 144 3.10 -37.59 -22.44
CA GLU A 144 1.92 -38.12 -21.74
C GLU A 144 2.25 -39.02 -20.54
N SER A 145 3.43 -39.63 -20.52
CA SER A 145 3.89 -40.49 -19.41
C SER A 145 4.58 -39.70 -18.30
N GLY A 146 4.83 -38.41 -18.53
CA GLY A 146 5.56 -37.53 -17.62
C GLY A 146 7.08 -37.54 -17.83
N GLU A 147 7.58 -38.17 -18.89
CA GLU A 147 9.01 -38.15 -19.20
C GLU A 147 9.41 -36.78 -19.76
N THR A 148 10.47 -36.18 -19.21
CA THR A 148 11.06 -34.96 -19.75
C THR A 148 11.67 -35.21 -21.14
N ILE A 149 11.18 -34.48 -22.13
CA ILE A 149 11.60 -34.55 -23.54
C ILE A 149 12.36 -33.30 -24.02
N SER A 150 12.79 -32.42 -23.11
CA SER A 150 13.66 -31.27 -23.41
C SER A 150 14.78 -31.12 -22.38
N ASN A 151 15.66 -30.13 -22.56
CA ASN A 151 16.39 -29.56 -21.42
C ASN A 151 15.40 -28.98 -20.38
N GLU A 152 15.85 -28.95 -19.12
CA GLU A 152 15.13 -28.29 -18.03
C GLU A 152 15.67 -26.87 -17.87
N GLU A 153 14.79 -25.89 -17.94
CA GLU A 153 15.12 -24.49 -17.70
C GLU A 153 14.73 -24.12 -16.26
N ILE A 154 15.69 -23.61 -15.49
CA ILE A 154 15.46 -23.15 -14.12
C ILE A 154 15.43 -21.63 -14.12
N HIS A 155 14.31 -21.04 -13.70
CA HIS A 155 14.14 -19.59 -13.65
C HIS A 155 13.70 -19.12 -12.26
N LEU A 156 14.44 -18.16 -11.71
CA LEU A 156 14.07 -17.47 -10.48
C LEU A 156 13.21 -16.24 -10.80
N ALA A 157 11.91 -16.33 -10.54
CA ALA A 157 11.00 -15.21 -10.62
C ALA A 157 11.15 -14.34 -9.36
N ASN A 158 11.89 -13.22 -9.46
CA ASN A 158 12.15 -12.33 -8.32
C ASN A 158 12.07 -10.82 -8.67
N SER A 159 11.49 -10.46 -9.82
CA SER A 159 11.46 -9.07 -10.27
C SER A 159 10.58 -8.19 -9.39
N LYS A 160 11.11 -7.01 -9.00
CA LYS A 160 10.40 -5.98 -8.22
C LYS A 160 9.79 -4.88 -9.08
N GLU A 161 10.00 -4.94 -10.40
CA GLU A 161 9.51 -3.94 -11.33
C GLU A 161 7.99 -3.90 -11.33
N LYS A 162 7.39 -2.70 -11.30
CA LYS A 162 5.93 -2.53 -11.31
C LYS A 162 5.33 -2.73 -12.70
N GLU A 163 6.08 -2.41 -13.74
CA GLU A 163 5.67 -2.55 -15.13
C GLU A 163 5.83 -4.00 -15.62
N SER A 164 4.77 -4.58 -16.18
CA SER A 164 4.77 -5.98 -16.62
C SER A 164 5.75 -6.25 -17.75
N ALA A 165 5.96 -5.31 -18.67
CA ALA A 165 6.91 -5.44 -19.77
C ALA A 165 8.35 -5.68 -19.30
N LYS A 166 8.72 -5.13 -18.13
CA LYS A 166 10.04 -5.32 -17.50
C LYS A 166 10.15 -6.61 -16.69
N ARG A 167 9.07 -7.39 -16.62
CA ARG A 167 9.00 -8.71 -15.98
C ARG A 167 8.90 -9.85 -16.99
N ILE A 168 9.09 -9.54 -18.28
CA ILE A 168 9.14 -10.54 -19.34
C ILE A 168 10.54 -11.13 -19.39
N PHE A 169 10.62 -12.45 -19.53
CA PHE A 169 11.87 -13.20 -19.67
C PHE A 169 11.72 -14.28 -20.74
N LYS A 170 12.82 -14.56 -21.43
CA LYS A 170 12.88 -15.53 -22.52
C LYS A 170 13.63 -16.78 -22.07
N LEU A 171 13.07 -17.95 -22.35
CA LEU A 171 13.73 -19.24 -22.16
C LEU A 171 13.84 -19.97 -23.48
N ARG A 172 14.90 -20.77 -23.60
CA ARG A 172 15.19 -21.58 -24.79
C ARG A 172 15.11 -23.06 -24.43
N PHE A 173 14.30 -23.78 -25.18
CA PHE A 173 14.14 -25.21 -25.07
C PHE A 173 14.71 -25.91 -26.30
N ASN A 174 15.36 -27.03 -26.05
CA ASN A 174 15.88 -27.97 -27.01
C ASN A 174 15.21 -29.31 -26.72
N LEU A 175 14.29 -29.70 -27.59
CA LEU A 175 13.63 -30.99 -27.54
C LEU A 175 14.64 -32.10 -27.86
N LYS A 176 14.49 -33.27 -27.24
CA LYS A 176 15.27 -34.46 -27.57
C LYS A 176 15.11 -34.76 -29.06
N ASN A 177 16.21 -35.12 -29.72
CA ASN A 177 16.17 -35.55 -31.11
C ASN A 177 15.58 -36.97 -31.18
N GLN A 178 14.28 -37.07 -31.35
CA GLN A 178 13.54 -38.32 -31.39
C GLN A 178 12.32 -38.22 -32.29
N LYS A 179 11.71 -39.37 -32.61
CA LYS A 179 10.49 -39.40 -33.42
C LYS A 179 9.27 -38.98 -32.59
N TYR A 180 8.72 -37.81 -32.91
CA TYR A 180 7.48 -37.31 -32.31
C TYR A 180 6.26 -37.80 -33.10
N ARG A 181 5.16 -38.05 -32.38
CA ARG A 181 3.92 -38.62 -32.91
C ARG A 181 2.77 -37.67 -32.67
N ARG A 182 2.06 -37.27 -33.74
CA ARG A 182 0.94 -36.31 -33.64
C ARG A 182 -0.26 -36.85 -32.86
N ASP A 183 -0.39 -38.15 -32.75
CA ASP A 183 -1.45 -38.81 -31.98
C ASP A 183 -1.14 -38.88 -30.48
N LYS A 184 0.08 -38.52 -30.07
CA LYS A 184 0.48 -38.41 -28.67
C LYS A 184 0.33 -36.99 -28.16
N LYS A 185 0.12 -36.88 -26.85
CA LYS A 185 0.05 -35.59 -26.15
C LYS A 185 1.40 -35.21 -25.57
N TYR A 186 1.73 -33.94 -25.68
CA TYR A 186 2.93 -33.34 -25.09
C TYR A 186 2.53 -32.08 -24.34
N TYR A 187 3.33 -31.74 -23.33
CA TYR A 187 3.02 -30.62 -22.45
C TYR A 187 4.25 -29.78 -22.18
N LEU A 188 4.09 -28.47 -22.14
CA LEU A 188 5.00 -27.56 -21.45
C LEU A 188 4.52 -27.42 -20.01
N VAL A 189 5.37 -27.74 -19.04
CA VAL A 189 5.04 -27.70 -17.61
C VAL A 189 6.03 -26.82 -16.89
N ALA A 190 5.52 -25.99 -15.98
CA ALA A 190 6.31 -25.25 -14.99
C ALA A 190 5.99 -25.75 -13.58
N THR A 191 7.01 -26.13 -12.83
CA THR A 191 6.88 -26.67 -11.47
C THR A 191 7.67 -25.81 -10.49
N ASP A 192 7.04 -25.44 -9.37
CA ASP A 192 7.71 -24.80 -8.24
C ASP A 192 8.70 -25.80 -7.62
N THR A 193 9.99 -25.45 -7.61
CA THR A 193 11.05 -26.37 -7.15
C THR A 193 11.00 -26.64 -5.64
N ALA A 194 10.38 -25.75 -4.86
CA ALA A 194 10.27 -25.89 -3.40
C ALA A 194 9.09 -26.78 -3.00
N THR A 195 7.96 -26.68 -3.69
CA THR A 195 6.73 -27.41 -3.34
C THR A 195 6.47 -28.63 -4.22
N GLY A 196 7.09 -28.70 -5.40
CA GLY A 196 6.80 -29.73 -6.41
C GLY A 196 5.47 -29.53 -7.13
N MET A 197 4.74 -28.44 -6.88
CA MET A 197 3.44 -28.18 -7.49
C MET A 197 3.59 -27.56 -8.88
N GLU A 198 2.74 -27.97 -9.83
CA GLU A 198 2.66 -27.35 -11.14
C GLU A 198 2.04 -25.95 -11.04
N ALA A 199 2.74 -24.94 -11.54
CA ALA A 199 2.21 -23.59 -11.73
C ALA A 199 1.28 -23.53 -12.95
N PHE A 200 1.65 -24.22 -14.03
CA PHE A 200 0.81 -24.39 -15.21
C PHE A 200 1.23 -25.63 -16.01
N ARG A 201 0.30 -26.06 -16.88
CA ARG A 201 0.49 -27.09 -17.89
C ARG A 201 -0.20 -26.64 -19.18
N HIS A 202 0.55 -26.58 -20.27
CA HIS A 202 0.03 -26.25 -21.60
C HIS A 202 0.21 -27.44 -22.54
N GLU A 203 -0.87 -27.92 -23.15
CA GLU A 203 -0.80 -28.95 -24.19
C GLU A 203 -0.21 -28.37 -25.48
N VAL A 204 0.72 -29.09 -26.11
CA VAL A 204 1.45 -28.67 -27.31
C VAL A 204 1.47 -29.81 -28.32
N ILE A 205 1.13 -29.50 -29.58
CA ILE A 205 1.30 -30.44 -30.69
C ILE A 205 2.74 -30.39 -31.18
N ILE A 206 3.46 -31.51 -31.14
CA ILE A 206 4.82 -31.61 -31.69
C ILE A 206 4.76 -32.33 -33.04
N ASP A 207 5.18 -31.64 -34.09
CA ASP A 207 5.10 -32.07 -35.49
C ASP A 207 6.42 -31.80 -36.22
N ILE A 208 7.46 -32.57 -35.88
CA ILE A 208 8.79 -32.39 -36.42
C ILE A 208 8.96 -33.33 -37.60
N ALA A 209 9.14 -32.77 -38.80
CA ALA A 209 9.09 -33.54 -40.04
C ALA A 209 10.33 -34.42 -40.29
N PHE A 210 11.47 -34.15 -39.66
CA PHE A 210 12.72 -34.89 -39.89
C PHE A 210 13.61 -34.82 -38.64
N ALA A 211 13.79 -35.94 -37.94
CA ALA A 211 14.71 -36.07 -36.80
C ALA A 211 15.95 -36.92 -37.14
N ASP A 212 16.09 -37.38 -38.40
CA ASP A 212 16.86 -38.59 -38.69
C ASP A 212 17.55 -38.65 -40.09
N ASP A 213 18.05 -37.54 -40.66
CA ASP A 213 18.70 -37.63 -42.00
C ASP A 213 19.91 -36.71 -42.25
N PHE A 214 20.82 -36.58 -41.27
CA PHE A 214 22.16 -36.01 -41.53
C PHE A 214 23.28 -36.94 -41.02
N GLY A 215 23.18 -38.23 -41.37
CA GLY A 215 24.31 -39.15 -41.37
C GLY A 215 24.97 -39.13 -42.75
N PHE A 216 25.98 -38.29 -42.95
CA PHE A 216 26.91 -38.50 -44.07
C PHE A 216 27.78 -39.71 -43.71
N ASP A 217 27.45 -40.87 -44.27
CA ASP A 217 28.38 -42.00 -44.36
C ASP A 217 29.55 -41.56 -45.28
N ILE A 218 30.78 -41.74 -44.80
CA ILE A 218 32.03 -41.58 -45.56
C ILE A 218 32.37 -42.91 -46.20
#